data_AF-A0A1J4JAZ2-F1
#
_entry.id   AF-A0A1J4JAZ2-F1
#
_cell.length_a   1.000
_cell.length_b   1.000
_cell.length_c   1.000
_cell.angle_alpha   90.00
_cell.angle_beta   90.00
_cell.angle_gamma   90.00
#
_symmetry.space_group_name_H-M   'P 1'
#
loop_
_entity.id
_entity.type
_entity.pdbx_description
1 polymer ?
#
loop_
_entity_poly.entity_id
_entity_poly.type
_entity_poly.pdbx_seq_one_letter_code
_entity_poly.pdbx_strand_id
1 'polypeptide(L)'
;MLSPKKKGVIITVNKINYKLHQTSCTATIVESPTASGDIIIPKSIEKGSRTYVIKKIANSSFENAPITSLSFSDDSEINEIGSNCFGLATPSALKKLSIPKSLEVLDEDWCFMTPNLVDINLDRSNKNFLLENNILYNSNKTSILFVSRNQTSLTIQKTIKKISASACQYSKIQEIEYENDSSSLEMFGRSAFFGCRLTKVYYPMSVKIIGDFAFNGNRDLSIIRFEEGSQIERIGVCAFLGCDLMGEIICSSANLSRIGRECFEENDRLVRFISVYAHSIEIGRDAFKGTSPQFELVIGESTKLRGKGIPPNVVRRSSSADSSMLLETPRKENDSLSSPIVQERNISSLELDVDDKDQEIERLRKELKAKDEQIEKLKEENRKLNQKGNSEKDLENENSRLKEKLARMKKLVASLQNELDDV
;
A
#
# COMPACT_ATOMS: atom_id res chain seq x y z
N MET A 1 -46.64 -20.79 -11.15
CA MET A 1 -46.36 -19.53 -11.88
C MET A 1 -45.36 -18.72 -11.08
N LEU A 2 -44.10 -18.65 -11.54
CA LEU A 2 -43.13 -17.70 -10.98
C LEU A 2 -43.61 -16.29 -11.34
N SER A 3 -43.81 -15.44 -10.35
CA SER A 3 -44.19 -14.05 -10.60
C SER A 3 -43.10 -13.37 -11.44
N PRO A 4 -43.46 -12.53 -12.43
CA PRO A 4 -42.45 -11.79 -13.15
C PRO A 4 -41.77 -10.87 -12.14
N LYS A 5 -40.45 -11.02 -11.94
CA LYS A 5 -39.63 -10.04 -11.21
C LYS A 5 -39.94 -8.68 -11.81
N LYS A 6 -40.75 -7.86 -11.14
CA LYS A 6 -41.08 -6.50 -11.57
C LYS A 6 -39.75 -5.79 -11.79
N LYS A 7 -39.38 -5.54 -13.05
CA LYS A 7 -38.22 -4.71 -13.39
C LYS A 7 -38.40 -3.40 -12.63
N GLY A 8 -37.45 -3.09 -11.74
CA GLY A 8 -37.50 -1.86 -10.95
C GLY A 8 -37.64 -0.66 -11.88
N VAL A 9 -38.44 0.32 -11.47
CA VAL A 9 -38.68 1.51 -12.28
C VAL A 9 -37.42 2.37 -12.26
N ILE A 10 -36.79 2.57 -13.42
CA ILE A 10 -35.63 3.46 -13.56
C ILE A 10 -36.11 4.80 -14.11
N ILE A 11 -35.60 5.90 -13.56
CA ILE A 11 -35.78 7.25 -14.10
C ILE A 11 -34.44 7.96 -14.20
N THR A 12 -34.35 8.93 -15.11
CA THR A 12 -33.16 9.77 -15.29
C THR A 12 -33.47 11.19 -14.84
N VAL A 13 -32.65 11.74 -13.95
CA VAL A 13 -32.72 13.14 -13.50
C VAL A 13 -31.32 13.71 -13.58
N ASN A 14 -31.15 14.86 -14.26
CA ASN A 14 -29.84 15.51 -14.44
C ASN A 14 -28.74 14.56 -14.94
N LYS A 15 -29.07 13.69 -15.91
CA LYS A 15 -28.19 12.67 -16.51
C LYS A 15 -27.78 11.51 -15.57
N ILE A 16 -28.35 11.43 -14.37
CA ILE A 16 -28.14 10.34 -13.41
C ILE A 16 -29.36 9.43 -13.41
N ASN A 17 -29.11 8.12 -13.47
CA ASN A 17 -30.13 7.09 -13.48
C ASN A 17 -30.39 6.56 -12.07
N TYR A 18 -31.66 6.51 -11.69
CA TYR A 18 -32.11 6.10 -10.38
C TYR A 18 -33.10 4.95 -10.51
N LYS A 19 -32.78 3.82 -9.86
CA LYS A 19 -33.71 2.71 -9.66
C LYS A 19 -34.56 3.00 -8.42
N LEU A 20 -35.87 3.12 -8.62
CA LEU A 20 -36.83 3.42 -7.57
C LEU A 20 -37.36 2.16 -6.90
N HIS A 21 -37.38 2.18 -5.57
CA HIS A 21 -37.94 1.12 -4.73
C HIS A 21 -39.26 1.60 -4.13
N GLN A 22 -40.37 1.19 -4.75
CA GLN A 22 -41.70 1.75 -4.48
C GLN A 22 -42.21 1.51 -3.06
N THR A 23 -41.87 0.37 -2.44
CA THR A 23 -42.35 0.00 -1.11
C THR A 23 -41.64 0.79 -0.01
N SER A 24 -40.34 1.01 -0.16
CA SER A 24 -39.51 1.72 0.83
C SER A 24 -39.43 3.22 0.59
N CYS A 25 -39.95 3.73 -0.53
CA CYS A 25 -39.76 5.11 -0.98
C CYS A 25 -38.27 5.51 -1.02
N THR A 26 -37.42 4.61 -1.51
CA THR A 26 -35.98 4.84 -1.66
C THR A 26 -35.54 4.76 -3.11
N ALA A 27 -34.38 5.32 -3.41
CA ALA A 27 -33.74 5.24 -4.71
C ALA A 27 -32.28 4.76 -4.58
N THR A 28 -31.83 4.06 -5.61
CA THR A 28 -30.42 3.65 -5.80
C THR A 28 -29.93 4.27 -7.10
N ILE A 29 -28.80 4.97 -7.05
CA ILE A 29 -28.10 5.37 -8.27
C ILE A 29 -27.57 4.10 -8.92
N VAL A 30 -27.83 3.96 -10.22
CA VAL A 30 -27.38 2.84 -11.05
C VAL A 30 -26.58 3.40 -12.23
N GLU A 31 -26.14 2.52 -13.13
CA GLU A 31 -25.37 2.84 -14.33
C GLU A 31 -25.83 4.15 -15.01
N SER A 32 -24.97 5.16 -14.96
CA SER A 32 -25.22 6.56 -15.36
C SER A 32 -24.07 7.06 -16.25
N PRO A 33 -23.83 6.44 -17.42
CA PRO A 33 -22.65 6.72 -18.24
C PRO A 33 -22.66 8.13 -18.86
N THR A 34 -23.83 8.78 -18.89
CA THR A 34 -23.99 10.14 -19.41
C THR A 34 -23.80 11.22 -18.35
N ALA A 35 -23.64 10.86 -17.07
CA ALA A 35 -23.37 11.82 -16.00
C ALA A 35 -22.01 12.50 -16.27
N SER A 36 -21.93 13.80 -16.04
CA SER A 36 -20.77 14.58 -16.51
C SER A 36 -20.55 15.83 -15.67
N GLY A 37 -19.30 16.22 -15.47
CA GLY A 37 -18.93 17.44 -14.74
C GLY A 37 -19.05 17.27 -13.22
N ASP A 38 -19.31 18.38 -12.53
CA ASP A 38 -19.42 18.42 -11.08
C ASP A 38 -20.83 18.05 -10.63
N ILE A 39 -20.94 17.03 -9.78
CA ILE A 39 -22.22 16.47 -9.35
C ILE A 39 -22.42 16.70 -7.86
N ILE A 40 -23.61 17.21 -7.51
CA ILE A 40 -24.13 17.22 -6.15
C ILE A 40 -25.34 16.29 -6.12
N ILE A 41 -25.25 15.20 -5.36
CA ILE A 41 -26.37 14.28 -5.18
C ILE A 41 -27.31 14.85 -4.12
N PRO A 42 -28.58 15.12 -4.44
CA PRO A 42 -29.55 15.57 -3.46
C PRO A 42 -29.93 14.42 -2.51
N LYS A 43 -30.54 14.74 -1.37
CA LYS A 43 -31.13 13.74 -0.46
C LYS A 43 -32.16 12.84 -1.16
N SER A 44 -32.96 13.40 -2.07
CA SER A 44 -34.08 12.70 -2.69
C SER A 44 -34.39 13.22 -4.09
N ILE A 45 -35.20 12.45 -4.81
CA ILE A 45 -35.77 12.81 -6.11
C ILE A 45 -37.27 12.55 -6.13
N GLU A 46 -37.99 13.22 -7.02
CA GLU A 46 -39.43 13.10 -7.16
C GLU A 46 -39.83 12.33 -8.44
N LYS A 47 -40.89 11.54 -8.33
CA LYS A 47 -41.59 10.95 -9.48
C LYS A 47 -43.09 11.03 -9.26
N GLY A 48 -43.74 11.95 -9.97
CA GLY A 48 -45.14 12.29 -9.71
C GLY A 48 -45.28 12.92 -8.33
N SER A 49 -46.23 12.44 -7.53
CA SER A 49 -46.45 12.92 -6.15
C SER A 49 -45.61 12.21 -5.09
N ARG A 50 -44.67 11.34 -5.48
CA ARG A 50 -43.85 10.55 -4.55
C ARG A 50 -42.41 11.04 -4.54
N THR A 51 -41.86 11.17 -3.34
CA THR A 51 -40.46 11.45 -3.06
C THR A 51 -39.72 10.16 -2.73
N TYR A 52 -38.52 9.99 -3.29
CA TYR A 52 -37.67 8.83 -3.10
C TYR A 52 -36.31 9.24 -2.53
N VAL A 53 -36.01 8.82 -1.30
CA VAL A 53 -34.74 9.12 -0.62
C VAL A 53 -33.61 8.28 -1.23
N ILE A 54 -32.53 8.92 -1.64
CA ILE A 54 -31.39 8.24 -2.26
C ILE A 54 -30.53 7.63 -1.16
N LYS A 55 -30.38 6.31 -1.19
CA LYS A 55 -29.69 5.54 -0.14
C LYS A 55 -28.36 4.95 -0.58
N LYS A 56 -28.20 4.66 -1.87
CA LYS A 56 -27.08 3.86 -2.35
C LYS A 56 -26.62 4.30 -3.73
N ILE A 57 -25.32 4.18 -3.96
CA ILE A 57 -24.69 4.18 -5.28
C ILE A 57 -24.27 2.74 -5.58
N ALA A 58 -24.89 2.12 -6.60
CA ALA A 58 -24.59 0.73 -6.95
C ALA A 58 -23.22 0.57 -7.62
N ASN A 59 -22.76 -0.67 -7.76
CA ASN A 59 -21.54 -1.01 -8.47
C ASN A 59 -21.54 -0.43 -9.89
N SER A 60 -20.38 0.05 -10.36
CA SER A 60 -20.21 0.64 -11.68
C SER A 60 -21.17 1.80 -12.03
N SER A 61 -21.80 2.46 -11.04
CA SER A 61 -22.86 3.46 -11.34
C SER A 61 -22.37 4.65 -12.17
N PHE A 62 -21.11 5.04 -12.03
CA PHE A 62 -20.48 6.11 -12.81
C PHE A 62 -19.35 5.58 -13.68
N GLU A 63 -19.39 4.30 -14.05
CA GLU A 63 -18.44 3.75 -15.01
C GLU A 63 -18.53 4.51 -16.34
N ASN A 64 -17.38 4.91 -16.90
CA ASN A 64 -17.23 5.71 -18.12
C ASN A 64 -17.86 7.11 -18.07
N ALA A 65 -18.45 7.51 -16.95
CA ALA A 65 -19.04 8.83 -16.78
C ALA A 65 -17.93 9.88 -16.58
N PRO A 66 -17.86 10.94 -17.40
CA PRO A 66 -16.85 12.00 -17.27
C PRO A 66 -17.19 12.97 -16.13
N ILE A 67 -17.42 12.44 -14.93
CA ILE A 67 -17.65 13.24 -13.72
C ILE A 67 -16.32 13.74 -13.18
N THR A 68 -16.26 15.01 -12.79
CA THR A 68 -15.03 15.66 -12.27
C THR A 68 -15.05 15.77 -10.76
N SER A 69 -16.22 15.93 -10.17
CA SER A 69 -16.40 15.86 -8.72
C SER A 69 -17.74 15.22 -8.34
N LEU A 70 -17.76 14.58 -7.18
CA LEU A 70 -18.98 14.05 -6.57
C LEU A 70 -19.09 14.55 -5.12
N SER A 71 -20.19 15.22 -4.82
CA SER A 71 -20.55 15.64 -3.47
C SER A 71 -22.02 15.35 -3.20
N PHE A 72 -22.45 15.66 -1.97
CA PHE A 72 -23.73 15.28 -1.42
C PHE A 72 -24.35 16.47 -0.70
N SER A 73 -25.68 16.58 -0.69
CA SER A 73 -26.36 17.56 0.16
C SER A 73 -26.10 17.28 1.65
N ASP A 74 -26.15 18.31 2.50
CA ASP A 74 -25.86 18.21 3.94
C ASP A 74 -26.78 17.24 4.70
N ASP A 75 -27.97 17.01 4.15
CA ASP A 75 -29.00 16.10 4.63
C ASP A 75 -29.01 14.74 3.90
N SER A 76 -27.97 14.45 3.11
CA SER A 76 -27.82 13.18 2.40
C SER A 76 -27.94 11.97 3.33
N GLU A 77 -28.64 10.95 2.83
CA GLU A 77 -28.83 9.68 3.53
C GLU A 77 -28.19 8.49 2.77
N ILE A 78 -27.21 8.77 1.90
CA ILE A 78 -26.45 7.73 1.21
C ILE A 78 -25.55 7.01 2.20
N ASN A 79 -25.78 5.71 2.35
CA ASN A 79 -25.04 4.86 3.29
C ASN A 79 -24.08 3.89 2.60
N GLU A 80 -24.13 3.73 1.28
CA GLU A 80 -23.29 2.79 0.55
C GLU A 80 -22.85 3.30 -0.83
N ILE A 81 -21.56 3.11 -1.14
CA ILE A 81 -20.97 3.26 -2.48
C ILE A 81 -20.35 1.91 -2.89
N GLY A 82 -20.83 1.36 -4.00
CA GLY A 82 -20.45 0.05 -4.50
C GLY A 82 -19.10 -0.03 -5.20
N SER A 83 -18.67 -1.25 -5.52
CA SER A 83 -17.41 -1.55 -6.22
C SER A 83 -17.33 -0.92 -7.61
N ASN A 84 -16.11 -0.58 -8.05
CA ASN A 84 -15.80 -0.04 -9.39
C ASN A 84 -16.67 1.16 -9.77
N CYS A 85 -17.17 1.91 -8.78
CA CYS A 85 -18.22 2.91 -8.98
C CYS A 85 -17.83 3.96 -10.02
N PHE A 86 -16.56 4.36 -10.06
CA PHE A 86 -16.07 5.47 -10.86
C PHE A 86 -15.29 5.07 -12.11
N GLY A 87 -14.82 3.83 -12.19
CA GLY A 87 -13.97 3.34 -13.26
C GLY A 87 -13.85 1.82 -13.26
N LEU A 88 -13.76 1.23 -14.45
CA LEU A 88 -13.53 -0.20 -14.67
C LEU A 88 -12.78 -0.42 -15.98
N ALA A 89 -13.46 -0.23 -17.12
CA ALA A 89 -12.85 -0.39 -18.44
C ALA A 89 -12.01 0.84 -18.85
N THR A 90 -12.42 2.04 -18.45
CA THR A 90 -11.70 3.29 -18.75
C THR A 90 -11.34 4.07 -17.48
N PRO A 91 -10.23 4.84 -17.47
CA PRO A 91 -9.88 5.70 -16.35
C PRO A 91 -10.94 6.77 -16.08
N SER A 92 -11.28 6.96 -14.80
CA SER A 92 -12.20 7.98 -14.33
C SER A 92 -11.60 9.39 -14.47
N ALA A 93 -12.46 10.36 -14.80
CA ALA A 93 -12.13 11.78 -14.76
C ALA A 93 -12.25 12.39 -13.35
N LEU A 94 -12.70 11.60 -12.35
CA LEU A 94 -12.98 12.08 -11.00
C LEU A 94 -11.73 12.64 -10.33
N LYS A 95 -11.80 13.89 -9.88
CA LYS A 95 -10.73 14.61 -9.19
C LYS A 95 -11.02 14.84 -7.71
N LYS A 96 -12.30 14.95 -7.36
CA LYS A 96 -12.77 15.29 -6.01
C LYS A 96 -13.94 14.43 -5.57
N LEU A 97 -13.92 13.96 -4.32
CA LEU A 97 -15.03 13.26 -3.69
C LEU A 97 -15.25 13.77 -2.25
N SER A 98 -16.49 14.12 -1.92
CA SER A 98 -16.90 14.34 -0.53
C SER A 98 -17.54 13.07 0.03
N ILE A 99 -17.22 12.68 1.26
CA ILE A 99 -17.80 11.54 1.96
C ILE A 99 -18.80 12.09 2.99
N PRO A 100 -20.11 11.81 2.85
CA PRO A 100 -21.14 12.38 3.71
C PRO A 100 -21.16 11.73 5.09
N LYS A 101 -21.77 12.40 6.08
CA LYS A 101 -21.93 11.87 7.46
C LYS A 101 -22.62 10.51 7.52
N SER A 102 -23.49 10.22 6.56
CA SER A 102 -24.33 9.02 6.49
C SER A 102 -23.63 7.82 5.85
N LEU A 103 -22.47 7.98 5.22
CA LEU A 103 -21.79 6.87 4.55
C LEU A 103 -21.28 5.86 5.58
N GLU A 104 -21.69 4.61 5.39
CA GLU A 104 -21.34 3.47 6.24
C GLU A 104 -20.43 2.49 5.52
N VAL A 105 -20.65 2.30 4.22
CA VAL A 105 -19.97 1.27 3.43
C VAL A 105 -19.32 1.86 2.19
N LEU A 106 -18.01 1.60 2.07
CA LEU A 106 -17.24 1.68 0.83
C LEU A 106 -16.87 0.26 0.44
N ASP A 107 -17.45 -0.25 -0.64
CA ASP A 107 -17.14 -1.60 -1.10
C ASP A 107 -15.68 -1.71 -1.60
N GLU A 108 -15.17 -2.94 -1.63
CA GLU A 108 -13.85 -3.21 -2.20
C GLU A 108 -13.77 -2.74 -3.66
N ASP A 109 -12.62 -2.19 -4.07
CA ASP A 109 -12.41 -1.59 -5.41
C ASP A 109 -13.35 -0.41 -5.76
N TRP A 110 -14.00 0.25 -4.80
CA TRP A 110 -14.82 1.46 -5.08
C TRP A 110 -14.06 2.55 -5.87
N CYS A 111 -12.75 2.66 -5.64
CA CYS A 111 -11.84 3.63 -6.27
C CYS A 111 -10.97 3.03 -7.38
N PHE A 112 -11.28 1.84 -7.91
CA PHE A 112 -10.56 1.30 -9.05
C PHE A 112 -10.62 2.25 -10.26
N MET A 113 -9.51 2.35 -10.99
CA MET A 113 -9.33 3.19 -12.18
C MET A 113 -9.65 4.69 -11.93
N THR A 114 -9.26 5.22 -10.76
CA THR A 114 -9.40 6.66 -10.41
C THR A 114 -8.05 7.39 -10.35
N PRO A 115 -7.29 7.51 -11.45
CA PRO A 115 -5.92 8.05 -11.41
C PRO A 115 -5.85 9.54 -11.06
N ASN A 116 -6.96 10.28 -11.20
CA ASN A 116 -7.00 11.73 -11.02
C ASN A 116 -7.55 12.18 -9.66
N LEU A 117 -7.99 11.25 -8.80
CA LEU A 117 -8.64 11.57 -7.53
C LEU A 117 -7.62 12.09 -6.51
N VAL A 118 -7.60 13.39 -6.28
CA VAL A 118 -6.59 14.03 -5.41
C VAL A 118 -7.19 14.72 -4.19
N ASP A 119 -8.48 15.07 -4.25
CA ASP A 119 -9.18 15.79 -3.19
C ASP A 119 -10.28 14.90 -2.60
N ILE A 120 -10.08 14.43 -1.37
CA ILE A 120 -11.11 13.75 -0.58
C ILE A 120 -11.48 14.66 0.59
N ASN A 121 -12.77 14.89 0.77
CA ASN A 121 -13.29 15.58 1.95
C ASN A 121 -14.15 14.61 2.76
N LEU A 122 -13.97 14.57 4.07
CA LEU A 122 -14.78 13.75 4.97
C LEU A 122 -15.63 14.67 5.85
N ASP A 123 -16.95 14.44 5.89
CA ASP A 123 -17.83 15.09 6.85
C ASP A 123 -17.36 14.75 8.28
N ARG A 124 -17.15 15.78 9.10
CA ARG A 124 -16.63 15.64 10.48
C ARG A 124 -17.52 14.80 11.39
N SER A 125 -18.79 14.62 11.02
CA SER A 125 -19.75 13.82 11.79
C SER A 125 -19.80 12.36 11.34
N ASN A 126 -19.04 11.97 10.30
CA ASN A 126 -18.96 10.58 9.87
C ASN A 126 -18.28 9.72 10.94
N LYS A 127 -18.90 8.60 11.31
CA LYS A 127 -18.43 7.70 12.39
C LYS A 127 -17.70 6.46 11.88
N ASN A 128 -17.69 6.23 10.57
CA ASN A 128 -17.25 4.98 9.95
C ASN A 128 -15.87 5.10 9.30
N PHE A 129 -15.44 6.32 9.00
CA PHE A 129 -14.17 6.59 8.32
C PHE A 129 -13.37 7.66 9.05
N LEU A 130 -12.07 7.67 8.79
CA LEU A 130 -11.14 8.69 9.24
C LEU A 130 -10.36 9.19 8.03
N LEU A 131 -10.10 10.50 7.99
CA LEU A 131 -9.29 11.12 6.95
C LEU A 131 -8.14 11.87 7.63
N GLU A 132 -6.92 11.41 7.40
CA GLU A 132 -5.71 12.03 7.94
C GLU A 132 -4.65 12.10 6.86
N ASN A 133 -4.02 13.27 6.69
CA ASN A 133 -2.93 13.48 5.73
C ASN A 133 -3.28 13.00 4.30
N ASN A 134 -4.52 13.25 3.86
CA ASN A 134 -5.04 12.80 2.56
C ASN A 134 -5.11 11.27 2.35
N ILE A 135 -5.13 10.51 3.46
CA ILE A 135 -5.34 9.07 3.47
C ILE A 135 -6.65 8.78 4.19
N LEU A 136 -7.52 8.02 3.52
CA LEU A 136 -8.79 7.57 4.06
C LEU A 136 -8.61 6.19 4.71
N TYR A 137 -9.08 6.06 5.94
CA TYR A 137 -9.05 4.83 6.73
C TYR A 137 -10.46 4.41 7.15
N ASN A 138 -10.62 3.16 7.56
CA ASN A 138 -11.78 2.77 8.36
C ASN A 138 -11.69 3.35 9.79
N SER A 139 -12.81 3.37 10.50
CA SER A 139 -12.95 4.04 11.82
C SER A 139 -11.97 3.57 12.89
N ASN A 140 -11.55 2.30 12.86
CA ASN A 140 -10.58 1.74 13.80
C ASN A 140 -9.13 1.79 13.29
N LYS A 141 -8.89 2.42 12.13
CA LYS A 141 -7.56 2.59 11.52
C LYS A 141 -6.78 1.29 11.37
N THR A 142 -7.47 0.24 10.93
CA THR A 142 -6.87 -1.07 10.60
C THR A 142 -6.74 -1.28 9.09
N SER A 143 -7.40 -0.46 8.28
CA SER A 143 -7.34 -0.53 6.82
C SER A 143 -7.13 0.84 6.20
N ILE A 144 -6.16 0.93 5.28
CA ILE A 144 -6.07 2.05 4.35
C ILE A 144 -7.07 1.77 3.22
N LEU A 145 -8.04 2.66 3.04
CA LEU A 145 -9.12 2.52 2.05
C LEU A 145 -8.82 3.30 0.76
N PHE A 146 -8.07 4.40 0.87
CA PHE A 146 -7.66 5.21 -0.27
C PHE A 146 -6.51 6.14 0.13
N VAL A 147 -5.59 6.37 -0.80
CA VAL A 147 -4.52 7.37 -0.71
C VAL A 147 -4.65 8.34 -1.88
N SER A 148 -4.62 9.64 -1.59
CA SER A 148 -4.65 10.68 -2.63
C SER A 148 -3.57 10.45 -3.68
N ARG A 149 -3.93 10.57 -4.96
CA ARG A 149 -3.06 10.18 -6.08
C ARG A 149 -1.80 11.06 -6.22
N ASN A 150 -1.77 12.20 -5.53
CA ASN A 150 -0.61 13.09 -5.52
C ASN A 150 0.42 12.75 -4.42
N GLN A 151 0.14 11.81 -3.51
CA GLN A 151 1.09 11.41 -2.47
C GLN A 151 2.31 10.74 -3.09
N THR A 152 3.50 11.08 -2.57
CA THR A 152 4.80 10.55 -3.05
C THR A 152 5.42 9.53 -2.10
N SER A 153 4.93 9.44 -0.88
CA SER A 153 5.33 8.43 0.11
C SER A 153 4.11 7.93 0.87
N LEU A 154 4.26 6.79 1.54
CA LEU A 154 3.26 6.24 2.43
C LEU A 154 3.91 5.66 3.69
N THR A 155 3.57 6.21 4.85
CA THR A 155 3.94 5.63 6.15
C THR A 155 2.82 4.73 6.66
N ILE A 156 3.12 3.45 6.84
CA ILE A 156 2.21 2.43 7.37
C ILE A 156 2.34 2.37 8.89
N GLN A 157 1.27 2.74 9.58
CA GLN A 157 1.19 2.75 11.04
C GLN A 157 1.01 1.34 11.59
N LYS A 158 1.41 1.12 12.85
CA LYS A 158 1.38 -0.20 13.50
C LYS A 158 0.00 -0.87 13.49
N THR A 159 -1.07 -0.08 13.56
CA THR A 159 -2.46 -0.59 13.61
C THR A 159 -2.97 -1.11 12.27
N ILE A 160 -2.31 -0.75 11.16
CA ILE A 160 -2.75 -1.13 9.82
C ILE A 160 -2.50 -2.62 9.59
N LYS A 161 -3.57 -3.32 9.22
CA LYS A 161 -3.60 -4.74 8.85
C LYS A 161 -3.79 -4.96 7.36
N LYS A 162 -4.45 -4.04 6.67
CA LYS A 162 -4.77 -4.17 5.24
C LYS A 162 -4.56 -2.85 4.50
N ILE A 163 -3.89 -2.93 3.36
CA ILE A 163 -4.02 -1.91 2.32
C ILE A 163 -5.08 -2.41 1.36
N SER A 164 -6.19 -1.70 1.26
CA SER A 164 -7.37 -2.18 0.53
C SER A 164 -7.14 -2.23 -0.97
N ALA A 165 -8.01 -2.95 -1.67
CA ALA A 165 -7.92 -3.06 -3.11
C ALA A 165 -7.96 -1.66 -3.76
N SER A 166 -7.03 -1.43 -4.68
CA SER A 166 -6.85 -0.17 -5.42
C SER A 166 -6.59 1.10 -4.58
N ALA A 167 -6.30 0.95 -3.27
CA ALA A 167 -6.19 2.09 -2.36
C ALA A 167 -5.14 3.12 -2.82
N CYS A 168 -4.00 2.66 -3.35
CA CYS A 168 -2.90 3.50 -3.83
C CYS A 168 -2.73 3.46 -5.35
N GLN A 169 -3.61 2.80 -6.11
CA GLN A 169 -3.48 2.60 -7.56
C GLN A 169 -3.22 3.93 -8.29
N TYR A 170 -2.22 3.96 -9.19
CA TYR A 170 -1.76 5.14 -9.94
C TYR A 170 -1.35 6.36 -9.08
N SER A 171 -1.10 6.18 -7.79
CA SER A 171 -0.50 7.24 -6.98
C SER A 171 0.95 7.49 -7.39
N LYS A 172 1.49 8.65 -6.98
CA LYS A 172 2.90 9.00 -7.19
C LYS A 172 3.82 8.40 -6.12
N ILE A 173 3.35 7.43 -5.33
CA ILE A 173 4.13 6.85 -4.23
C ILE A 173 5.38 6.18 -4.79
N GLN A 174 6.53 6.57 -4.25
CA GLN A 174 7.86 6.06 -4.57
C GLN A 174 8.44 5.21 -3.43
N GLU A 175 8.00 5.47 -2.19
CA GLU A 175 8.50 4.80 -1.00
C GLU A 175 7.37 4.44 -0.03
N ILE A 176 7.49 3.25 0.56
CA ILE A 176 6.67 2.77 1.67
C ILE A 176 7.57 2.71 2.90
N GLU A 177 7.16 3.41 3.95
CA GLU A 177 7.80 3.40 5.26
C GLU A 177 6.90 2.68 6.26
N TYR A 178 7.50 2.08 7.28
CA TYR A 178 6.79 1.50 8.40
C TYR A 178 7.10 2.33 9.64
N GLU A 179 6.07 2.67 10.42
CA GLU A 179 6.23 3.55 11.60
C GLU A 179 7.23 3.00 12.63
N ASN A 180 7.28 1.67 12.77
CA ASN A 180 8.14 0.95 13.70
C ASN A 180 8.57 -0.41 13.12
N ASP A 181 9.52 -1.08 13.78
CA ASP A 181 10.06 -2.40 13.39
C ASP A 181 9.04 -3.53 13.45
N SER A 182 7.92 -3.34 14.15
CA SER A 182 6.81 -4.31 14.20
C SER A 182 5.58 -3.75 13.50
N SER A 183 5.30 -4.28 12.30
CA SER A 183 4.06 -4.00 11.57
C SER A 183 2.99 -5.06 11.87
N SER A 184 1.72 -4.65 11.93
CA SER A 184 0.58 -5.58 11.93
C SER A 184 0.03 -5.83 10.52
N LEU A 185 0.74 -5.39 9.47
CA LEU A 185 0.25 -5.47 8.10
C LEU A 185 0.20 -6.93 7.63
N GLU A 186 -0.99 -7.42 7.37
CA GLU A 186 -1.23 -8.79 6.91
C GLU A 186 -1.41 -8.88 5.39
N MET A 187 -1.88 -7.80 4.74
CA MET A 187 -2.31 -7.84 3.35
C MET A 187 -2.06 -6.57 2.55
N PHE A 188 -1.48 -6.77 1.36
CA PHE A 188 -1.59 -5.86 0.22
C PHE A 188 -2.74 -6.31 -0.67
N GLY A 189 -3.80 -5.51 -0.77
CA GLY A 189 -5.00 -5.84 -1.53
C GLY A 189 -4.79 -5.93 -3.04
N ARG A 190 -5.81 -6.41 -3.75
CA ARG A 190 -5.81 -6.46 -5.22
C ARG A 190 -5.50 -5.07 -5.80
N SER A 191 -4.58 -4.98 -6.74
CA SER A 191 -4.19 -3.72 -7.40
C SER A 191 -3.77 -2.59 -6.45
N ALA A 192 -3.43 -2.88 -5.18
CA ALA A 192 -3.23 -1.86 -4.15
C ALA A 192 -2.25 -0.76 -4.56
N PHE A 193 -1.16 -1.11 -5.23
CA PHE A 193 -0.13 -0.23 -5.78
C PHE A 193 0.03 -0.40 -7.30
N PHE A 194 -1.02 -0.80 -8.01
CA PHE A 194 -0.98 -0.94 -9.46
C PHE A 194 -0.56 0.39 -10.11
N GLY A 195 0.48 0.35 -10.96
CA GLY A 195 0.94 1.53 -11.71
C GLY A 195 1.46 2.68 -10.85
N CYS A 196 1.96 2.41 -9.64
CA CYS A 196 2.69 3.38 -8.83
C CYS A 196 4.13 3.56 -9.33
N ARG A 197 4.93 4.35 -8.61
CA ARG A 197 6.34 4.66 -8.93
C ARG A 197 7.31 4.11 -7.89
N LEU A 198 6.94 3.00 -7.25
CA LEU A 198 7.76 2.39 -6.20
C LEU A 198 9.10 1.95 -6.78
N THR A 199 10.18 2.22 -6.06
CA THR A 199 11.53 1.73 -6.44
C THR A 199 11.94 0.50 -5.65
N LYS A 200 11.45 0.39 -4.41
CA LYS A 200 11.70 -0.71 -3.49
C LYS A 200 10.45 -1.01 -2.66
N VAL A 201 10.27 -2.27 -2.28
CA VAL A 201 9.25 -2.67 -1.29
C VAL A 201 9.84 -3.63 -0.27
N TYR A 202 9.63 -3.32 1.01
CA TYR A 202 9.93 -4.20 2.12
C TYR A 202 8.63 -4.82 2.63
N TYR A 203 8.62 -6.13 2.87
CA TYR A 203 7.48 -6.88 3.40
C TYR A 203 7.79 -7.32 4.83
N PRO A 204 7.15 -6.72 5.85
CA PRO A 204 7.29 -7.15 7.23
C PRO A 204 6.88 -8.62 7.44
N MET A 205 7.36 -9.21 8.53
CA MET A 205 7.15 -10.62 8.85
C MET A 205 5.66 -11.01 8.88
N SER A 206 4.78 -10.06 9.26
CA SER A 206 3.34 -10.26 9.42
C SER A 206 2.57 -10.35 8.10
N VAL A 207 3.17 -9.97 6.97
CA VAL A 207 2.50 -9.99 5.66
C VAL A 207 2.27 -11.43 5.22
N LYS A 208 1.01 -11.79 4.99
CA LYS A 208 0.57 -13.11 4.54
C LYS A 208 0.19 -13.12 3.07
N ILE A 209 -0.37 -12.02 2.57
CA ILE A 209 -0.98 -11.97 1.24
C ILE A 209 -0.50 -10.76 0.46
N ILE A 210 0.10 -11.01 -0.69
CA ILE A 210 0.24 -10.04 -1.78
C ILE A 210 -0.87 -10.34 -2.79
N GLY A 211 -1.81 -9.42 -2.93
CA GLY A 211 -2.99 -9.56 -3.76
C GLY A 211 -2.69 -9.63 -5.26
N ASP A 212 -3.71 -9.97 -6.03
CA ASP A 212 -3.59 -10.00 -7.49
C ASP A 212 -3.33 -8.58 -8.01
N PHE A 213 -2.42 -8.44 -8.96
CA PHE A 213 -2.01 -7.17 -9.56
C PHE A 213 -1.45 -6.13 -8.57
N ALA A 214 -1.15 -6.52 -7.31
CA ALA A 214 -0.87 -5.58 -6.23
C ALA A 214 0.23 -4.55 -6.55
N PHE A 215 1.29 -4.95 -7.26
CA PHE A 215 2.41 -4.10 -7.68
C PHE A 215 2.63 -4.11 -9.19
N ASN A 216 1.64 -4.56 -9.97
CA ASN A 216 1.73 -4.64 -11.42
C ASN A 216 2.05 -3.27 -12.03
N GLY A 217 2.97 -3.24 -13.00
CA GLY A 217 3.31 -2.04 -13.75
C GLY A 217 4.08 -0.98 -12.96
N ASN A 218 4.67 -1.33 -11.81
CA ASN A 218 5.67 -0.48 -11.15
C ASN A 218 7.01 -0.62 -11.88
N ARG A 219 7.17 0.11 -12.97
CA ARG A 219 8.32 -0.03 -13.88
C ARG A 219 9.68 0.33 -13.28
N ASP A 220 9.70 1.08 -12.17
CA ASP A 220 10.92 1.44 -11.47
C ASP A 220 11.18 0.51 -10.26
N LEU A 221 10.27 -0.42 -9.96
CA LEU A 221 10.39 -1.32 -8.81
C LEU A 221 11.42 -2.39 -9.11
N SER A 222 12.59 -2.23 -8.51
CA SER A 222 13.75 -3.08 -8.75
C SER A 222 14.06 -4.04 -7.60
N ILE A 223 13.65 -3.69 -6.39
CA ILE A 223 14.01 -4.44 -5.18
C ILE A 223 12.75 -4.79 -4.40
N ILE A 224 12.55 -6.07 -4.14
CA ILE A 224 11.64 -6.54 -3.11
C ILE A 224 12.38 -7.35 -2.06
N ARG A 225 12.03 -7.14 -0.78
CA ARG A 225 12.65 -7.86 0.34
C ARG A 225 11.58 -8.33 1.30
N PHE A 226 11.61 -9.62 1.62
CA PHE A 226 10.83 -10.18 2.70
C PHE A 226 11.67 -10.18 3.98
N GLU A 227 11.07 -9.77 5.09
CA GLU A 227 11.70 -9.87 6.41
C GLU A 227 12.03 -11.33 6.74
N GLU A 228 13.08 -11.54 7.54
CA GLU A 228 13.39 -12.85 8.08
C GLU A 228 12.21 -13.40 8.90
N GLY A 229 11.95 -14.70 8.80
CA GLY A 229 10.76 -15.29 9.42
C GLY A 229 9.44 -14.87 8.76
N SER A 230 9.48 -14.42 7.50
CA SER A 230 8.29 -14.06 6.72
C SER A 230 7.16 -15.08 6.82
N GLN A 231 5.93 -14.59 6.99
CA GLN A 231 4.72 -15.40 7.03
C GLN A 231 3.95 -15.39 5.70
N ILE A 232 4.60 -15.02 4.58
CA ILE A 232 3.92 -14.93 3.29
C ILE A 232 3.35 -16.29 2.85
N GLU A 233 2.05 -16.34 2.59
CA GLU A 233 1.31 -17.53 2.19
C GLU A 233 1.07 -17.56 0.68
N ARG A 234 0.80 -16.39 0.09
CA ARG A 234 0.39 -16.23 -1.30
C ARG A 234 0.93 -14.96 -1.94
N ILE A 235 1.48 -15.12 -3.14
CA ILE A 235 1.77 -14.03 -4.07
C ILE A 235 0.79 -14.13 -5.25
N GLY A 236 0.04 -13.05 -5.49
CA GLY A 236 -1.11 -13.01 -6.39
C GLY A 236 -0.80 -13.12 -7.87
N VAL A 237 -1.86 -13.24 -8.67
CA VAL A 237 -1.80 -13.22 -10.15
C VAL A 237 -1.27 -11.88 -10.63
N CYS A 238 -0.30 -11.87 -11.53
CA CYS A 238 0.34 -10.69 -12.10
C CYS A 238 0.85 -9.68 -11.05
N ALA A 239 1.16 -10.14 -9.83
CA ALA A 239 1.45 -9.24 -8.70
C ALA A 239 2.62 -8.29 -8.98
N PHE A 240 3.64 -8.75 -9.70
CA PHE A 240 4.83 -8.00 -10.12
C PHE A 240 5.07 -8.06 -11.64
N LEU A 241 4.01 -8.26 -12.43
CA LEU A 241 4.12 -8.24 -13.89
C LEU A 241 4.65 -6.88 -14.36
N GLY A 242 5.67 -6.89 -15.21
CA GLY A 242 6.24 -5.69 -15.83
C GLY A 242 6.87 -4.71 -14.85
N CYS A 243 7.45 -5.23 -13.76
CA CYS A 243 8.37 -4.48 -12.89
C CYS A 243 9.82 -4.61 -13.42
N ASP A 244 10.77 -3.89 -12.82
CA ASP A 244 12.23 -3.96 -13.15
C ASP A 244 12.99 -4.77 -12.09
N LEU A 245 12.36 -5.84 -11.55
CA LEU A 245 12.95 -6.61 -10.45
C LEU A 245 14.28 -7.22 -10.89
N MET A 246 15.31 -7.01 -10.07
CA MET A 246 16.67 -7.44 -10.39
C MET A 246 17.30 -8.31 -9.31
N GLY A 247 18.25 -9.15 -9.73
CA GLY A 247 19.05 -9.95 -8.82
C GLY A 247 18.25 -11.10 -8.21
N GLU A 248 18.12 -11.10 -6.89
CA GLU A 248 17.57 -12.22 -6.14
C GLU A 248 16.40 -11.83 -5.26
N ILE A 249 15.42 -12.72 -5.18
CA ILE A 249 14.30 -12.63 -4.25
C ILE A 249 14.41 -13.80 -3.28
N ILE A 250 14.62 -13.50 -2.00
CA ILE A 250 14.67 -14.48 -0.92
C ILE A 250 13.32 -14.46 -0.20
N CYS A 251 12.63 -15.59 -0.21
CA CYS A 251 11.37 -15.80 0.50
C CYS A 251 11.52 -16.97 1.46
N SER A 252 11.87 -16.65 2.72
CA SER A 252 12.13 -17.61 3.79
C SER A 252 10.86 -18.20 4.43
N SER A 253 9.67 -17.92 3.89
CA SER A 253 8.43 -18.42 4.48
C SER A 253 8.22 -19.92 4.25
N ALA A 254 8.01 -20.65 5.34
CA ALA A 254 7.53 -22.03 5.29
C ALA A 254 6.07 -22.15 4.84
N ASN A 255 5.30 -21.05 4.92
CA ASN A 255 3.88 -21.01 4.60
C ASN A 255 3.60 -20.69 3.13
N LEU A 256 4.62 -20.32 2.33
CA LEU A 256 4.43 -20.00 0.93
C LEU A 256 3.86 -21.21 0.19
N SER A 257 2.61 -21.09 -0.24
CA SER A 257 1.86 -22.17 -0.87
C SER A 257 1.52 -21.89 -2.33
N ARG A 258 1.58 -20.61 -2.76
CA ARG A 258 1.18 -20.20 -4.10
C ARG A 258 1.92 -18.97 -4.63
N ILE A 259 2.40 -19.11 -5.87
CA ILE A 259 2.86 -18.03 -6.75
C ILE A 259 1.87 -17.94 -7.92
N GLY A 260 1.28 -16.77 -8.12
CA GLY A 260 0.21 -16.55 -9.09
C GLY A 260 0.65 -16.71 -10.55
N ARG A 261 -0.35 -16.81 -11.44
CA ARG A 261 -0.15 -16.76 -12.89
C ARG A 261 0.54 -15.43 -13.25
N GLU A 262 1.53 -15.45 -14.14
CA GLU A 262 2.25 -14.26 -14.65
C GLU A 262 2.84 -13.36 -13.53
N CYS A 263 3.05 -13.91 -12.33
CA CYS A 263 3.41 -13.14 -11.14
C CYS A 263 4.66 -12.28 -11.31
N PHE A 264 5.73 -12.85 -11.88
CA PHE A 264 7.01 -12.20 -12.16
C PHE A 264 7.29 -12.16 -13.66
N GLU A 265 6.25 -12.20 -14.51
CA GLU A 265 6.46 -12.09 -15.95
C GLU A 265 7.06 -10.71 -16.31
N GLU A 266 7.90 -10.68 -17.34
CA GLU A 266 8.59 -9.46 -17.83
C GLU A 266 9.53 -8.81 -16.80
N ASN A 267 10.15 -9.59 -15.91
CA ASN A 267 11.24 -9.12 -15.03
C ASN A 267 12.59 -9.70 -15.49
N ASP A 268 13.12 -9.23 -16.62
CA ASP A 268 14.27 -9.79 -17.34
C ASP A 268 15.60 -9.74 -16.57
N ARG A 269 15.69 -8.96 -15.49
CA ARG A 269 16.86 -8.85 -14.61
C ARG A 269 16.75 -9.70 -13.34
N LEU A 270 15.61 -10.36 -13.12
CA LEU A 270 15.44 -11.29 -12.01
C LEU A 270 16.20 -12.58 -12.31
N VAL A 271 17.24 -12.86 -11.53
CA VAL A 271 18.15 -14.00 -11.71
C VAL A 271 17.80 -15.15 -10.77
N ARG A 272 17.32 -14.91 -9.55
CA ARG A 272 16.97 -16.01 -8.63
C ARG A 272 15.71 -15.74 -7.82
N PHE A 273 14.90 -16.78 -7.65
CA PHE A 273 13.86 -16.84 -6.61
C PHE A 273 14.16 -17.99 -5.66
N ILE A 274 14.35 -17.70 -4.38
CA ILE A 274 14.80 -18.65 -3.37
C ILE A 274 13.68 -18.86 -2.35
N SER A 275 13.18 -20.09 -2.22
CA SER A 275 12.19 -20.49 -1.21
C SER A 275 12.44 -21.92 -0.74
N VAL A 276 13.38 -22.07 0.19
CA VAL A 276 13.89 -23.37 0.65
C VAL A 276 13.06 -24.00 1.78
N TYR A 277 12.27 -23.20 2.50
CA TYR A 277 11.50 -23.67 3.66
C TYR A 277 10.06 -24.07 3.32
N ALA A 278 9.57 -23.71 2.12
CA ALA A 278 8.21 -24.01 1.71
C ALA A 278 7.98 -25.53 1.55
N HIS A 279 6.88 -26.05 2.12
CA HIS A 279 6.56 -27.47 2.00
C HIS A 279 6.02 -27.84 0.61
N SER A 280 5.13 -27.01 0.06
CA SER A 280 4.59 -27.22 -1.29
C SER A 280 4.16 -25.91 -1.92
N ILE A 281 4.60 -25.66 -3.15
CA ILE A 281 4.32 -24.43 -3.89
C ILE A 281 3.55 -24.77 -5.16
N GLU A 282 2.40 -24.11 -5.35
CA GLU A 282 1.71 -24.05 -6.63
C GLU A 282 2.17 -22.84 -7.43
N ILE A 283 2.71 -23.08 -8.63
CA ILE A 283 3.21 -22.04 -9.52
C ILE A 283 2.27 -21.91 -10.72
N GLY A 284 1.56 -20.78 -10.77
CA GLY A 284 0.63 -20.43 -11.84
C GLY A 284 1.33 -20.30 -13.19
N ARG A 285 0.59 -20.54 -14.28
CA ARG A 285 1.11 -20.44 -15.66
C ARG A 285 1.92 -19.15 -15.88
N ASP A 286 3.01 -19.25 -16.65
CA ASP A 286 3.84 -18.11 -17.07
C ASP A 286 4.39 -17.24 -15.91
N ALA A 287 4.41 -17.76 -14.66
CA ALA A 287 4.82 -16.99 -13.48
C ALA A 287 6.21 -16.37 -13.55
N PHE A 288 7.14 -17.00 -14.28
CA PHE A 288 8.51 -16.54 -14.48
C PHE A 288 8.83 -16.36 -15.98
N LYS A 289 7.83 -16.11 -16.82
CA LYS A 289 8.06 -15.91 -18.25
C LYS A 289 8.77 -14.58 -18.50
N GLY A 290 9.85 -14.58 -19.28
CA GLY A 290 10.61 -13.36 -19.55
C GLY A 290 11.41 -12.85 -18.34
N THR A 291 11.75 -13.73 -17.40
CA THR A 291 12.84 -13.47 -16.44
C THR A 291 14.21 -13.63 -17.10
N SER A 292 15.30 -13.41 -16.35
CA SER A 292 16.66 -13.55 -16.86
C SER A 292 16.88 -14.87 -17.59
N PRO A 293 17.66 -14.90 -18.70
CA PRO A 293 18.10 -16.14 -19.33
C PRO A 293 18.85 -17.08 -18.38
N GLN A 294 19.42 -16.54 -17.29
CA GLN A 294 20.11 -17.29 -16.23
C GLN A 294 19.23 -17.50 -15.00
N PHE A 295 17.91 -17.33 -15.12
CA PHE A 295 17.01 -17.43 -13.99
C PHE A 295 17.08 -18.81 -13.33
N GLU A 296 17.10 -18.86 -12.00
CA GLU A 296 17.02 -20.09 -11.21
C GLU A 296 15.91 -20.01 -10.16
N LEU A 297 15.15 -21.10 -10.04
CA LEU A 297 14.21 -21.31 -8.95
C LEU A 297 14.86 -22.25 -7.92
N VAL A 298 15.30 -21.70 -6.79
CA VAL A 298 15.94 -22.46 -5.72
C VAL A 298 14.91 -22.83 -4.66
N ILE A 299 14.72 -24.12 -4.42
CA ILE A 299 13.72 -24.65 -3.47
C ILE A 299 14.31 -25.74 -2.58
N GLY A 300 13.61 -26.06 -1.50
CA GLY A 300 14.03 -27.10 -0.56
C GLY A 300 14.06 -28.47 -1.21
N GLU A 301 14.94 -29.36 -0.73
CA GLU A 301 15.03 -30.74 -1.22
C GLU A 301 13.69 -31.47 -1.21
N SER A 302 12.89 -31.27 -0.16
CA SER A 302 11.59 -31.91 0.04
C SER A 302 10.39 -31.11 -0.51
N THR A 303 10.60 -29.90 -1.04
CA THR A 303 9.51 -29.02 -1.49
C THR A 303 8.74 -29.61 -2.66
N LYS A 304 7.42 -29.77 -2.54
CA LYS A 304 6.58 -30.28 -3.63
C LYS A 304 6.15 -29.15 -4.56
N LEU A 305 6.60 -29.16 -5.81
CA LEU A 305 6.12 -28.22 -6.83
C LEU A 305 4.92 -28.78 -7.61
N ARG A 306 3.95 -27.91 -7.90
CA ARG A 306 2.83 -28.18 -8.79
C ARG A 306 2.47 -26.95 -9.62
N GLY A 307 1.74 -27.14 -10.71
CA GLY A 307 1.25 -26.04 -11.56
C GLY A 307 1.99 -25.91 -12.90
N LYS A 308 1.42 -25.11 -13.79
CA LYS A 308 1.85 -24.99 -15.20
C LYS A 308 2.96 -23.97 -15.44
N GLY A 309 3.34 -23.18 -14.43
CA GLY A 309 4.42 -22.20 -14.56
C GLY A 309 5.71 -22.58 -13.86
N ILE A 310 5.88 -23.85 -13.48
CA ILE A 310 7.19 -24.34 -13.03
C ILE A 310 8.16 -24.18 -14.21
N PRO A 311 9.22 -23.38 -14.07
CA PRO A 311 10.13 -23.11 -15.18
C PRO A 311 10.98 -24.36 -15.46
N PRO A 312 11.05 -24.84 -16.72
CA PRO A 312 11.76 -26.07 -17.06
C PRO A 312 13.28 -25.88 -16.92
N ASN A 313 13.98 -26.92 -16.47
CA ASN A 313 15.46 -27.00 -16.42
C ASN A 313 16.20 -25.94 -15.60
N VAL A 314 15.49 -25.14 -14.79
CA VAL A 314 16.10 -24.09 -13.94
C VAL A 314 15.74 -24.23 -12.46
N VAL A 315 15.09 -25.33 -12.08
CA VAL A 315 14.79 -25.64 -10.68
C VAL A 315 16.02 -26.25 -10.04
N ARG A 316 16.55 -25.58 -9.01
CA ARG A 316 17.63 -26.10 -8.15
C ARG A 316 17.08 -26.49 -6.79
N ARG A 317 17.58 -27.60 -6.28
CA ARG A 317 17.25 -28.13 -4.95
C ARG A 317 18.40 -27.79 -4.02
N SER A 318 18.09 -27.23 -2.86
CA SER A 318 19.08 -26.86 -1.83
C SER A 318 18.64 -27.41 -0.49
N SER A 319 19.61 -27.84 0.33
CA SER A 319 19.34 -28.15 1.72
C SER A 319 19.01 -26.85 2.49
N SER A 320 18.19 -26.96 3.53
CA SER A 320 17.91 -25.81 4.41
C SER A 320 19.14 -25.39 5.24
N ALA A 321 20.14 -26.27 5.37
CA ALA A 321 21.40 -26.01 6.06
C ALA A 321 22.35 -25.14 5.21
N ASP A 322 22.36 -25.31 3.88
CA ASP A 322 23.12 -24.43 2.97
C ASP A 322 22.54 -23.01 2.90
N SER A 323 21.29 -22.84 3.36
CA SER A 323 20.57 -21.57 3.29
C SER A 323 20.87 -20.63 4.45
N SER A 324 21.46 -21.11 5.56
CA SER A 324 22.02 -20.20 6.58
C SER A 324 23.19 -19.38 6.04
N MET A 325 23.89 -19.86 5.01
CA MET A 325 24.88 -19.08 4.25
C MET A 325 24.26 -18.14 3.21
N LEU A 326 23.04 -18.44 2.70
CA LEU A 326 22.26 -17.51 1.87
C LEU A 326 21.57 -16.40 2.67
N LEU A 327 21.52 -16.57 4.00
CA LEU A 327 21.04 -15.58 4.97
C LEU A 327 22.16 -14.66 5.48
N GLU A 328 23.42 -14.83 5.02
CA GLU A 328 24.41 -13.77 5.20
C GLU A 328 23.88 -12.50 4.54
N THR A 329 23.53 -11.52 5.37
CA THR A 329 23.10 -10.20 4.93
C THR A 329 24.04 -9.73 3.82
N PRO A 330 23.55 -9.26 2.66
CA PRO A 330 24.42 -8.53 1.75
C PRO A 330 25.07 -7.41 2.56
N ARG A 331 26.40 -7.45 2.70
CA ARG A 331 27.16 -6.26 3.07
C ARG A 331 26.63 -5.16 2.17
N LYS A 332 26.21 -4.03 2.77
CA LYS A 332 25.79 -2.83 2.05
C LYS A 332 26.86 -2.56 0.99
N GLU A 333 26.64 -2.96 -0.25
CA GLU A 333 27.50 -2.56 -1.35
C GLU A 333 27.30 -1.06 -1.50
N ASN A 334 28.41 -0.35 -1.39
CA ASN A 334 28.49 1.08 -1.60
C ASN A 334 28.08 1.39 -3.04
N ASP A 335 26.85 1.86 -3.24
CA ASP A 335 26.51 2.67 -4.40
C ASP A 335 27.19 4.04 -4.26
N SER A 336 28.46 4.10 -4.68
CA SER A 336 29.16 5.35 -4.89
C SER A 336 28.64 5.98 -6.18
N LEU A 337 27.78 6.99 -6.05
CA LEU A 337 27.71 8.26 -6.83
C LEU A 337 26.28 8.84 -6.84
N SER A 338 25.81 9.41 -5.71
CA SER A 338 25.34 10.81 -5.59
C SER A 338 24.55 11.08 -4.29
N SER A 339 25.14 11.93 -3.43
CA SER A 339 24.57 12.61 -2.25
C SER A 339 24.30 11.80 -0.96
N PRO A 340 24.58 12.36 0.25
CA PRO A 340 24.73 11.58 1.47
C PRO A 340 23.39 11.47 2.24
N ILE A 341 22.71 10.35 2.08
CA ILE A 341 21.65 9.91 3.00
C ILE A 341 22.12 8.58 3.60
N VAL A 342 22.64 8.66 4.83
CA VAL A 342 23.18 7.49 5.54
C VAL A 342 22.03 6.62 6.04
N GLN A 343 21.97 5.42 5.48
CA GLN A 343 21.07 4.30 5.77
C GLN A 343 21.11 3.88 7.26
N GLU A 344 19.99 4.03 7.96
CA GLU A 344 19.70 3.40 9.26
C GLU A 344 19.75 1.85 9.14
N ARG A 345 20.33 1.15 10.11
CA ARG A 345 20.24 -0.31 10.27
C ARG A 345 19.45 -0.59 11.54
N ASN A 346 18.42 -1.43 11.43
CA ASN A 346 17.73 -2.06 12.56
C ASN A 346 18.63 -3.14 13.15
N ILE A 347 18.94 -3.02 14.44
CA ILE A 347 19.50 -4.09 15.26
C ILE A 347 18.68 -4.09 16.55
N SER A 348 17.60 -4.86 16.57
CA SER A 348 17.02 -5.34 17.84
C SER A 348 17.33 -6.83 17.90
N SER A 349 18.18 -7.19 18.86
CA SER A 349 18.79 -8.51 19.12
C SER A 349 19.76 -9.04 18.06
N LEU A 350 20.93 -8.38 17.92
CA LEU A 350 22.15 -9.17 17.69
C LEU A 350 22.71 -9.51 19.08
N GLU A 351 22.89 -10.80 19.38
CA GLU A 351 23.93 -11.21 20.31
C GLU A 351 25.28 -10.85 19.63
N LEU A 352 25.71 -9.61 19.81
CA LEU A 352 27.02 -9.14 19.40
C LEU A 352 28.04 -9.61 20.45
N ASP A 353 29.16 -10.16 19.98
CA ASP A 353 30.32 -10.38 20.83
C ASP A 353 30.80 -9.02 21.40
N VAL A 354 31.43 -9.06 22.58
CA VAL A 354 31.78 -7.86 23.38
C VAL A 354 32.56 -6.81 22.56
N ASP A 355 33.48 -7.26 21.72
CA ASP A 355 34.31 -6.39 20.86
C ASP A 355 33.50 -5.64 19.78
N ASP A 356 32.39 -6.20 19.31
CA ASP A 356 31.52 -5.57 18.32
C ASP A 356 30.56 -4.54 18.96
N LYS A 357 30.20 -4.73 20.23
CA LYS A 357 29.39 -3.76 20.99
C LYS A 357 30.14 -2.45 21.23
N ASP A 358 31.43 -2.50 21.57
CA ASP A 358 32.24 -1.30 21.80
C ASP A 358 32.45 -0.46 20.52
N GLN A 359 32.68 -1.13 19.39
CA GLN A 359 32.81 -0.45 18.09
C GLN A 359 31.50 0.23 17.66
N GLU A 360 30.36 -0.42 17.90
CA GLU A 360 29.05 0.16 17.59
C GLU A 360 28.68 1.31 18.54
N ILE A 361 29.04 1.24 19.83
CA ILE A 361 28.88 2.36 20.77
C ILE A 361 29.71 3.58 20.32
N GLU A 362 30.97 3.38 19.95
CA GLU A 362 31.82 4.45 19.42
C GLU A 362 31.22 5.12 18.17
N ARG A 363 30.69 4.29 17.26
CA ARG A 363 30.05 4.77 16.04
C ARG A 363 28.77 5.56 16.34
N LEU A 364 27.90 5.03 17.19
CA LEU A 364 26.65 5.69 17.59
C LEU A 364 26.92 7.01 18.31
N ARG A 365 27.97 7.11 19.13
CA ARG A 365 28.41 8.37 19.76
C ARG A 365 28.86 9.41 18.72
N LYS A 366 29.57 8.99 17.66
CA LYS A 366 29.95 9.88 16.54
C LYS A 366 28.72 10.37 15.77
N GLU A 367 27.73 9.50 15.56
CA GLU A 367 26.49 9.88 14.87
C GLU A 367 25.60 10.81 15.72
N LEU A 368 25.51 10.57 17.03
CA LEU A 368 24.85 11.46 17.99
C LEU A 368 25.39 12.89 17.88
N LYS A 369 26.72 13.02 17.88
CA LYS A 369 27.39 14.31 17.76
C LYS A 369 27.05 15.02 16.45
N ALA A 370 27.04 14.29 15.32
CA ALA A 370 26.71 14.86 14.02
C ALA A 370 25.24 15.34 13.94
N LYS A 371 24.28 14.60 14.53
CA LYS A 371 22.88 15.03 14.57
C LYS A 371 22.65 16.21 15.51
N ASP A 372 23.35 16.27 16.64
CA ASP A 372 23.31 17.45 17.54
C ASP A 372 23.81 18.71 16.81
N GLU A 373 24.90 18.62 16.03
CA GLU A 373 25.41 19.72 15.20
C GLU A 373 24.41 20.14 14.10
N GLN A 374 23.67 19.18 13.52
CA GLN A 374 22.64 19.45 12.51
C GLN A 374 21.42 20.18 13.11
N ILE A 375 21.00 19.79 14.33
CA ILE A 375 19.92 20.47 15.05
C ILE A 375 20.30 21.93 15.37
N GLU A 376 21.55 22.17 15.78
CA GLU A 376 22.01 23.54 16.06
C GLU A 376 22.07 24.40 14.80
N LYS A 377 22.49 23.85 13.65
CA LYS A 377 22.43 24.56 12.35
C LYS A 377 21.00 24.94 11.97
N LEU A 378 20.04 24.01 12.11
CA LEU A 378 18.62 24.28 11.82
C LEU A 378 18.02 25.32 12.78
N LYS A 379 18.40 25.30 14.06
CA LYS A 379 17.99 26.34 15.02
C LYS A 379 18.52 27.72 14.62
N GLU A 380 19.76 27.80 14.14
CA GLU A 380 20.34 29.07 13.71
C GLU A 380 19.73 29.58 12.39
N GLU A 381 19.40 28.68 11.48
CA GLU A 381 18.66 29.00 10.25
C GLU A 381 17.24 29.51 10.55
N ASN A 382 16.53 28.88 11.50
CA ASN A 382 15.25 29.39 12.01
C ASN A 382 15.38 30.79 12.62
N ARG A 383 16.42 31.05 13.44
CA ARG A 383 16.67 32.40 13.99
C ARG A 383 16.87 33.45 12.88
N LYS A 384 17.53 33.10 11.78
CA LYS A 384 17.77 33.99 10.63
C LYS A 384 16.49 34.22 9.80
N LEU A 385 15.60 33.23 9.71
CA LEU A 385 14.32 33.34 9.01
C LEU A 385 13.27 34.13 9.81
N ASN A 386 13.29 34.04 11.14
CA ASN A 386 12.40 34.82 12.02
C ASN A 386 12.69 36.32 11.97
N GLN A 387 13.92 36.71 11.62
CA GLN A 387 14.28 38.10 11.34
C GLN A 387 13.79 38.58 9.96
N LYS A 388 13.34 37.68 9.08
CA LYS A 388 12.89 37.96 7.70
C LYS A 388 11.39 37.75 7.46
N GLY A 389 10.60 37.36 8.47
CA GLY A 389 9.14 37.36 8.42
C GLY A 389 8.48 36.27 7.56
N ASN A 390 9.12 35.11 7.38
CA ASN A 390 8.58 33.99 6.60
C ASN A 390 8.04 32.83 7.47
N SER A 391 7.11 32.04 6.91
CA SER A 391 6.37 30.93 7.56
C SER A 391 7.29 29.75 7.98
N GLU A 392 7.17 29.33 9.26
CA GLU A 392 8.11 28.47 10.01
C GLU A 392 7.80 26.94 9.99
N LYS A 393 6.66 26.52 9.43
CA LYS A 393 6.04 25.23 9.78
C LYS A 393 6.84 23.98 9.35
N ASP A 394 7.54 24.05 8.22
CA ASP A 394 8.25 22.88 7.68
C ASP A 394 9.57 22.59 8.41
N LEU A 395 10.31 23.65 8.80
CA LEU A 395 11.55 23.55 9.56
C LEU A 395 11.30 23.14 11.03
N GLU A 396 10.20 23.59 11.63
CA GLU A 396 9.78 23.13 12.96
C GLU A 396 9.45 21.64 12.97
N ASN A 397 8.73 21.16 11.95
CA ASN A 397 8.43 19.74 11.78
C ASN A 397 9.71 18.91 11.61
N GLU A 398 10.67 19.38 10.83
CA GLU A 398 11.97 18.72 10.65
C GLU A 398 12.80 18.69 11.95
N ASN A 399 12.84 19.79 12.70
CA ASN A 399 13.52 19.88 13.99
C ASN A 399 12.90 18.93 15.04
N SER A 400 11.56 18.83 15.05
CA SER A 400 10.84 17.89 15.93
C SER A 400 11.20 16.44 15.59
N ARG A 401 11.21 16.07 14.30
CA ARG A 401 11.61 14.73 13.84
C ARG A 401 13.05 14.39 14.24
N LEU A 402 13.99 15.32 14.08
CA LEU A 402 15.40 15.10 14.44
C LEU A 402 15.59 14.92 15.96
N LYS A 403 14.85 15.67 16.79
CA LYS A 403 14.88 15.51 18.25
C LYS A 403 14.37 14.14 18.70
N GLU A 404 13.29 13.65 18.09
CA GLU A 404 12.77 12.30 18.38
C GLU A 404 13.80 11.22 18.01
N LYS A 405 14.47 11.36 16.85
CA LYS A 405 15.56 10.45 16.45
C LYS A 405 16.73 10.48 17.44
N LEU A 406 17.15 11.67 17.88
CA LEU A 406 18.22 11.84 18.87
C LEU A 406 17.88 11.14 20.20
N ALA A 407 16.64 11.27 20.67
CA ALA A 407 16.17 10.63 21.91
C ALA A 407 16.21 9.10 21.81
N ARG A 408 15.81 8.53 20.66
CA ARG A 408 15.89 7.09 20.40
C ARG A 408 17.33 6.57 20.41
N MET A 409 18.25 7.28 19.74
CA MET A 409 19.67 6.89 19.71
C MET A 409 20.32 6.97 21.10
N LYS A 410 20.01 8.00 21.91
CA LYS A 410 20.51 8.10 23.29
C LYS A 410 20.06 6.92 24.14
N LYS A 411 18.79 6.50 23.99
CA LYS A 411 18.24 5.34 24.69
C LYS A 411 18.93 4.03 24.27
N LEU A 412 19.26 3.88 22.99
CA LEU A 412 19.98 2.72 22.48
C LEU A 412 21.41 2.64 23.02
N VAL A 413 22.16 3.75 22.99
CA VAL A 413 23.51 3.80 23.56
C VAL A 413 23.50 3.45 25.05
N ALA A 414 22.54 3.96 25.81
CA ALA A 414 22.40 3.62 27.23
C ALA A 414 22.08 2.13 27.45
N SER A 415 21.24 1.53 26.59
CA SER A 415 20.92 0.09 26.65
C SER A 415 22.15 -0.78 26.39
N LEU A 416 22.89 -0.48 25.31
CA LEU A 416 24.10 -1.22 24.94
C LEU A 416 25.21 -1.09 25.98
N GLN A 417 25.35 0.10 26.59
CA GLN A 417 26.32 0.33 27.65
C GLN A 417 25.99 -0.50 28.90
N ASN A 418 24.72 -0.54 29.32
CA ASN A 418 24.29 -1.35 30.46
C ASN A 418 24.51 -2.85 30.22
N GLU A 419 24.26 -3.34 29.00
CA GLU A 419 24.55 -4.73 28.63
C GLU A 419 26.04 -5.07 28.61
N LEU A 420 26.91 -4.08 28.40
CA LEU A 420 28.37 -4.24 28.45
C LEU A 420 28.87 -4.25 29.91
N ASP A 421 28.24 -3.43 30.77
CA ASP A 421 28.56 -3.33 32.19
C ASP A 421 28.06 -4.55 33.01
N ASP A 422 27.08 -5.30 32.49
CA ASP A 422 26.51 -6.52 33.09
C ASP A 422 27.29 -7.82 32.72
N VAL A 423 28.28 -7.75 31.81
CA VAL A 423 29.17 -8.85 31.38
C VAL A 423 30.53 -8.72 32.05
#